data_AF-A0A9W5ENK9-F1
#
_entry.id   AF-A0A9W5ENK9-F1
#
_cell.length_a   1.000
_cell.length_b   1.000
_cell.length_c   1.000
_cell.angle_alpha   90.00
_cell.angle_beta   90.00
_cell.angle_gamma   90.00
#
_symmetry.space_group_name_H-M   'P 1'
#
loop_
_entity.id
_entity.type
_entity.pdbx_description
1 polymer ?
#
loop_
_entity_poly.entity_id
_entity_poly.type
_entity_poly.pdbx_seq_one_letter_code
_entity_poly.pdbx_strand_id
1 'polypeptide(L)'
;MKNIFIKICLFCIVVFVIFFGGNSLIHATSDDKFCTVCHEWMDPMVEAYGQSIHGGANNHGFKASCASCHLPNDSYVKYVFKKKV
;
A
#
# COMPACT_ATOMS: atom_id res chain seq x y z
N MET A 1 14.78 -31.11 22.11
CA MET A 1 14.92 -30.72 20.69
C MET A 1 13.58 -30.32 20.05
N LYS A 2 12.53 -31.15 20.13
CA LYS A 2 11.18 -30.87 19.58
C LYS A 2 10.56 -29.53 20.04
N ASN A 3 10.71 -29.15 21.32
CA ASN A 3 10.19 -27.87 21.84
C ASN A 3 10.93 -26.64 21.33
N ILE A 4 12.23 -26.77 21.03
CA ILE A 4 13.03 -25.72 20.41
C ILE A 4 12.63 -25.56 18.95
N PHE A 5 12.41 -26.67 18.25
CA PHE A 5 11.93 -26.65 16.86
C PHE A 5 10.56 -25.98 16.74
N ILE A 6 9.60 -26.33 17.62
CA ILE A 6 8.26 -25.71 17.64
C ILE A 6 8.34 -24.20 17.91
N LYS A 7 9.17 -23.77 18.87
CA LYS A 7 9.36 -22.34 19.17
C LYS A 7 9.96 -21.58 17.98
N ILE A 8 10.91 -22.17 17.27
CA ILE A 8 11.50 -21.58 16.06
C ILE A 8 10.43 -21.45 14.97
N CYS A 9 9.66 -22.51 14.68
CA CYS A 9 8.59 -22.45 13.70
C CYS A 9 7.54 -21.37 14.05
N LEU A 10 7.14 -21.28 15.32
CA LEU A 10 6.16 -20.30 15.75
C LEU A 10 6.70 -18.87 15.64
N PHE A 11 7.97 -18.65 15.99
CA PHE A 11 8.63 -17.36 15.77
C PHE A 11 8.67 -16.97 14.29
N CYS A 12 9.04 -17.90 13.41
CA CYS A 12 9.05 -17.65 11.96
C CYS A 12 7.66 -17.29 11.43
N ILE A 13 6.61 -17.97 11.88
CA ILE A 13 5.22 -17.66 11.50
C ILE A 13 4.83 -16.25 11.96
N VAL A 14 5.15 -15.89 13.21
CA VAL A 14 4.84 -14.56 13.74
C VAL A 14 5.55 -13.46 12.92
N VAL A 15 6.85 -13.63 12.64
CA VAL A 15 7.61 -12.68 11.83
C VAL A 15 7.05 -12.57 10.42
N PHE A 16 6.66 -13.70 9.81
CA PHE A 16 6.05 -13.74 8.49
C PHE A 16 4.73 -12.96 8.46
N VAL A 17 3.84 -13.20 9.42
CA VAL A 17 2.55 -12.52 9.51
C VAL A 17 2.72 -11.03 9.71
N ILE A 18 3.64 -10.61 10.59
CA ILE A 18 3.90 -9.18 10.83
C ILE A 18 4.44 -8.51 9.56
N PHE A 19 5.38 -9.14 8.87
CA PHE A 19 6.00 -8.57 7.68
C PHE A 19 5.00 -8.45 6.52
N PHE A 20 4.35 -9.55 6.14
CA PHE A 20 3.39 -9.54 5.03
C PHE A 20 2.10 -8.78 5.37
N GLY A 21 1.63 -8.88 6.61
CA GLY A 21 0.50 -8.11 7.10
C GLY A 21 0.76 -6.61 7.08
N GLY A 22 1.92 -6.18 7.60
CA GLY A 22 2.35 -4.77 7.54
C GLY A 22 2.44 -4.25 6.11
N ASN A 23 3.07 -5.01 5.20
CA ASN A 23 3.17 -4.61 3.79
C ASN A 23 1.79 -4.51 3.10
N SER A 24 0.86 -5.39 3.44
CA SER A 24 -0.50 -5.37 2.90
C SER A 24 -1.27 -4.13 3.36
N LEU A 25 -1.15 -3.76 4.64
CA LEU A 25 -1.75 -2.53 5.18
C LEU A 25 -1.18 -1.28 4.50
N ILE A 26 0.12 -1.25 4.25
CA ILE A 26 0.79 -0.14 3.55
C ILE A 26 0.24 0.03 2.13
N HIS A 27 -0.04 -1.07 1.42
CA HIS A 27 -0.66 -1.01 0.09
C HIS A 27 -2.15 -0.66 0.14
N ALA A 28 -2.90 -1.15 1.14
CA ALA A 28 -4.32 -0.83 1.31
C ALA A 28 -4.54 0.68 1.52
N THR A 29 -3.59 1.36 2.17
CA THR A 29 -3.61 2.82 2.39
C THR A 29 -3.05 3.63 1.21
N SER A 30 -2.87 3.01 0.04
CA SER A 30 -2.43 3.68 -1.20
C SER A 30 -3.55 3.81 -2.23
N ASP A 31 -4.74 3.30 -1.93
CA ASP A 31 -5.88 3.30 -2.83
C ASP A 31 -6.55 4.69 -2.93
N ASP A 32 -7.20 4.95 -4.05
CA ASP A 32 -7.86 6.22 -4.34
C ASP A 32 -8.93 6.58 -3.30
N LYS A 33 -9.71 5.59 -2.85
CA LYS A 33 -10.73 5.77 -1.80
C LYS A 33 -10.15 6.06 -0.42
N PHE A 34 -8.95 5.56 -0.12
CA PHE A 34 -8.33 5.85 1.17
C PHE A 34 -7.87 7.31 1.22
N CYS A 35 -7.38 7.84 0.11
CA CYS A 35 -6.92 9.22 0.04
C CYS A 35 -8.03 10.23 0.34
N THR A 36 -9.29 9.96 -0.02
CA THR A 36 -10.43 10.85 0.27
C THR A 36 -10.81 10.90 1.75
N VAL A 37 -10.34 9.95 2.57
CA VAL A 37 -10.63 9.90 4.02
C VAL A 37 -10.00 11.10 4.75
N CYS A 38 -8.81 11.53 4.31
CA CYS A 38 -8.08 12.65 4.92
C CYS A 38 -7.97 13.87 3.97
N HIS A 39 -7.87 13.64 2.65
CA HIS A 39 -7.88 14.72 1.68
C HIS A 39 -9.31 15.04 1.27
N GLU A 40 -9.90 15.99 2.00
CA GLU A 40 -11.22 16.55 1.66
C GLU A 40 -11.20 17.14 0.24
N TRP A 41 -12.36 17.11 -0.44
CA TRP A 41 -12.55 17.65 -1.80
C TRP A 41 -11.77 16.93 -2.90
N MET A 42 -11.28 15.72 -2.63
CA MET A 42 -10.57 14.91 -3.62
C MET A 42 -11.51 14.14 -4.57
N ASP A 43 -12.84 14.15 -4.33
CA ASP A 43 -13.84 13.47 -5.14
C ASP A 43 -13.75 13.75 -6.66
N PRO A 44 -13.69 15.02 -7.14
CA PRO A 44 -13.56 15.28 -8.58
C PRO A 44 -12.22 14.79 -9.15
N MET A 45 -11.15 14.76 -8.34
CA MET A 45 -9.86 14.21 -8.76
C MET A 45 -9.90 12.70 -8.87
N VAL A 46 -10.56 12.00 -7.94
CA VAL A 46 -10.74 10.53 -7.99
C VAL A 46 -11.57 10.14 -9.22
N GLU A 47 -12.64 10.88 -9.51
CA GLU A 47 -13.46 10.65 -10.70
C GLU A 47 -12.66 10.86 -11.99
N ALA A 48 -11.97 11.99 -12.12
CA ALA A 48 -11.13 12.28 -13.29
C ALA A 48 -9.97 11.27 -13.43
N TYR A 49 -9.35 10.86 -12.33
CA TYR A 49 -8.32 9.84 -12.32
C TYR A 49 -8.85 8.49 -12.81
N GLY A 50 -10.03 8.07 -12.37
CA GLY A 50 -10.67 6.82 -12.82
C GLY A 50 -10.92 6.76 -14.33
N GLN A 51 -11.18 7.91 -14.96
CA GLN A 51 -11.34 8.03 -16.42
C GLN A 51 -9.99 8.18 -17.17
N SER A 52 -8.88 8.31 -16.45
CA SER A 52 -7.55 8.48 -17.05
C SER A 52 -6.88 7.14 -17.35
N ILE A 53 -5.86 7.19 -18.22
CA ILE A 53 -5.00 6.03 -18.51
C ILE A 53 -4.30 5.47 -17.26
N HIS A 54 -4.12 6.27 -16.20
CA HIS A 54 -3.48 5.82 -14.97
C HIS A 54 -4.47 5.22 -13.97
N GLY A 55 -5.77 5.57 -14.06
CA GLY A 55 -6.81 5.06 -13.17
C GLY A 55 -7.54 3.81 -13.63
N GLY A 56 -7.13 3.25 -14.77
CA GLY A 56 -7.64 1.97 -15.28
C GLY A 56 -8.34 2.07 -16.64
N ALA A 57 -8.53 3.29 -17.18
CA ALA A 57 -9.02 3.50 -18.55
C ALA A 57 -7.88 3.37 -19.58
N ASN A 58 -7.14 2.26 -19.53
CA ASN A 58 -6.08 1.93 -20.49
C ASN A 58 -6.28 0.53 -21.09
N ASN A 59 -5.60 0.30 -22.22
CA ASN A 59 -5.66 -0.98 -22.93
C ASN A 59 -4.70 -2.06 -22.37
N HIS A 60 -4.05 -1.79 -21.24
CA HIS A 60 -2.98 -2.61 -20.68
C HIS A 60 -3.38 -3.32 -19.36
N GLY A 61 -4.56 -2.98 -18.80
CA GLY A 61 -5.09 -3.65 -17.61
C GLY A 61 -4.36 -3.34 -16.31
N PHE A 62 -3.58 -2.25 -16.25
CA PHE A 62 -2.93 -1.80 -15.01
C PHE A 62 -3.61 -0.56 -14.44
N LYS A 63 -3.50 -0.35 -13.12
CA LYS A 63 -3.94 0.87 -12.43
C LYS A 63 -2.81 1.34 -11.52
N ALA A 64 -2.39 2.58 -11.67
CA ALA A 64 -1.32 3.16 -10.87
C ALA A 64 -1.89 3.76 -9.59
N SER A 65 -1.50 3.28 -8.40
CA SER A 65 -2.00 3.85 -7.14
C SER A 65 -1.67 5.35 -7.02
N CYS A 66 -2.48 6.12 -6.28
CA CYS A 66 -2.22 7.55 -6.06
C CYS A 66 -0.82 7.78 -5.46
N ALA A 67 -0.43 6.90 -4.52
CA ALA A 67 0.88 6.94 -3.88
C ALA A 67 2.03 6.68 -4.85
N SER A 68 1.82 5.96 -5.96
CA SER A 68 2.87 5.70 -6.94
C SER A 68 3.40 6.97 -7.60
N CYS A 69 2.54 7.99 -7.75
CA CYS A 69 2.93 9.28 -8.33
C CYS A 69 3.18 10.36 -7.26
N HIS A 70 2.44 10.34 -6.15
CA HIS A 70 2.53 11.39 -5.12
C HIS A 70 3.55 11.14 -4.01
N LEU A 71 3.98 9.88 -3.80
CA LEU A 71 4.96 9.53 -2.78
C LEU A 71 6.32 9.16 -3.39
N PRO A 72 7.41 9.29 -2.61
CA PRO A 72 8.74 9.00 -3.10
C PRO A 72 8.93 7.50 -3.33
N ASN A 73 9.54 7.16 -4.46
CA ASN A 73 9.88 5.78 -4.85
C ASN A 73 11.39 5.48 -4.72
N ASP A 74 12.16 6.38 -4.09
CA ASP A 74 13.62 6.26 -3.95
C ASP A 74 14.03 5.37 -2.77
N SER A 75 13.17 5.22 -1.76
CA SER A 75 13.43 4.39 -0.58
C SER A 75 12.15 3.98 0.11
N TYR A 76 12.05 2.69 0.48
CA TYR A 76 10.95 2.17 1.30
C TYR A 76 10.81 2.91 2.63
N VAL A 77 11.93 3.26 3.26
CA VAL A 77 11.93 3.99 4.53
C VAL A 77 11.32 5.37 4.34
N LYS A 78 11.75 6.12 3.32
CA LYS A 78 11.19 7.44 2.99
C LYS A 78 9.72 7.37 2.62
N TYR A 79 9.33 6.36 1.84
CA TYR A 79 7.94 6.11 1.46
C TYR A 79 7.04 5.96 2.69
N VAL A 80 7.41 5.08 3.62
CA VAL A 80 6.64 4.85 4.86
C VAL A 80 6.61 6.09 5.75
N PHE A 81 7.72 6.82 5.88
CA PHE A 81 7.75 8.07 6.64
C PHE A 81 6.86 9.15 6.04
N LYS A 82 6.78 9.25 4.70
CA LYS A 82 5.90 10.20 4.02
C LYS A 82 4.42 9.81 4.11
N LYS A 83 4.09 8.52 4.21
CA LYS A 83 2.71 8.06 4.48
C LYS A 83 2.19 8.43 5.87
N LYS A 84 3.08 8.60 6.85
CA LYS A 84 2.70 8.86 8.25
C LYS A 84 2.21 10.29 8.49
N VAL A 85 2.53 11.22 7.60
CA VAL A 85 2.25 12.66 7.73
C VAL A 85 0.99 13.03 6.97
#